data_AF-A0A3A9FA01-F1
#
_entry.id   AF-A0A3A9FA01-F1
#
_cell.length_a   1.000
_cell.length_b   1.000
_cell.length_c   1.000
_cell.angle_alpha   90.00
_cell.angle_beta   90.00
_cell.angle_gamma   90.00
#
_symmetry.space_group_name_H-M   'P 1'
#
loop_
_entity.id
_entity.type
_entity.pdbx_description
1 polymer ?
#
loop_
_entity_poly.entity_id
_entity_poly.type
_entity_poly.pdbx_seq_one_letter_code
_entity_poly.pdbx_strand_id
1 'polypeptide(L)'
;MKVADYCKKLWRIIIDKDERFTVLAGRGFYDSLSDEDYIRRLYRAYFHKEIDLANPKTFNEKLQWLKLYDRNPLYTKLVDKYEVKKYVADLIGEEYIIPTYGVWNHFDEIDFEVLPDQFVLKCTHDSGGIVIVSDKNNFDRKAARKKIEKHLKKNYYKLGREWPYKHVAPRIIAEKYISETDDKVFHFSGVPKIIQVDFAGFVDHKRKLYSTDWEYIETEIKFQLDRDHEIKKPEALEEMLALAKKLSKVFSFLRTDFYCIDEKIFFGELIFCHDSGTEEFRPEKYGIELEKYISMDKGGIISKEGFILSILFENTTKKKDSVLTDYKFMCFDGKFEMAFTCTNRFSKDELRVTFFDKEWNAMPFERHYKKSDEPIDKPSNFELMILIAEKLSFGIPFVRIDFYETQNQLFFGEMTFFPGNGVEEFEPDFWDGKIGDLLYLNKAYGYEASKHL
;
A
#
# COMPACT_ATOMS: atom_id res chain seq x y z
N MET A 1 -32.50 16.32 -23.73
CA MET A 1 -33.03 15.47 -22.63
C MET A 1 -34.43 15.95 -22.30
N LYS A 2 -35.46 15.09 -22.36
CA LYS A 2 -36.87 15.54 -22.27
C LYS A 2 -37.24 15.82 -20.81
N VAL A 3 -38.08 16.83 -20.53
CA VAL A 3 -38.52 17.21 -19.17
C VAL A 3 -39.06 16.03 -18.36
N ALA A 4 -39.74 15.09 -19.03
CA ALA A 4 -40.24 13.85 -18.42
C ALA A 4 -39.13 12.97 -17.82
N ASP A 5 -37.95 12.89 -18.44
CA ASP A 5 -36.82 12.09 -17.95
C ASP A 5 -36.23 12.72 -16.68
N TYR A 6 -36.20 14.05 -16.62
CA TYR A 6 -35.75 14.80 -15.44
C TYR A 6 -36.70 14.59 -14.25
N CYS A 7 -38.02 14.68 -14.48
CA CYS A 7 -39.03 14.43 -13.44
C CYS A 7 -38.97 12.98 -12.92
N LYS A 8 -38.79 11.99 -13.80
CA LYS A 8 -38.61 10.59 -13.40
C LYS A 8 -37.35 10.40 -12.52
N LYS A 9 -36.25 11.04 -12.88
CA LYS A 9 -34.99 10.97 -12.11
C LYS A 9 -35.16 11.59 -10.71
N LEU A 10 -35.79 12.76 -10.62
CA LEU A 10 -36.11 13.40 -9.34
C LEU A 10 -37.04 12.54 -8.48
N TRP A 11 -38.06 11.93 -9.08
CA TRP A 11 -38.97 11.04 -8.38
C TRP A 11 -38.24 9.82 -7.79
N ARG A 12 -37.35 9.18 -8.56
CA ARG A 12 -36.53 8.04 -8.07
C ARG A 12 -35.68 8.43 -6.86
N ILE A 13 -35.03 9.59 -6.87
CA ILE A 13 -34.25 10.10 -5.73
C ILE A 13 -35.12 10.25 -4.47
N ILE A 14 -36.40 10.61 -4.62
CA ILE A 14 -37.32 10.78 -3.49
C ILE A 14 -37.76 9.42 -2.93
N ILE A 15 -38.09 8.44 -3.77
CA ILE A 15 -38.68 7.17 -3.31
C ILE A 15 -37.64 6.10 -2.98
N ASP A 16 -36.51 6.09 -3.67
CA ASP A 16 -35.49 5.06 -3.55
C ASP A 16 -34.35 5.56 -2.67
N LYS A 17 -34.16 4.92 -1.51
CA LYS A 17 -33.16 5.31 -0.50
C LYS A 17 -31.72 5.15 -0.98
N ASP A 18 -31.49 4.29 -1.97
CA ASP A 18 -30.18 3.94 -2.50
C ASP A 18 -29.82 4.88 -3.66
N GLU A 19 -30.75 5.18 -4.56
CA GLU A 19 -30.60 6.27 -5.54
C GLU A 19 -30.42 7.63 -4.85
N ARG A 20 -31.13 7.85 -3.74
CA ARG A 20 -30.91 9.04 -2.91
C ARG A 20 -29.52 9.07 -2.28
N PHE A 21 -29.00 7.89 -1.90
CA PHE A 21 -27.68 7.78 -1.33
C PHE A 21 -26.62 8.17 -2.36
N THR A 22 -26.64 7.58 -3.56
CA THR A 22 -25.64 7.85 -4.62
C THR A 22 -25.57 9.34 -4.99
N VAL A 23 -26.70 10.06 -4.97
CA VAL A 23 -26.75 11.49 -5.30
C VAL A 23 -26.30 12.40 -4.15
N LEU A 24 -26.68 12.09 -2.91
CA LEU A 24 -26.43 12.96 -1.76
C LEU A 24 -25.11 12.67 -1.03
N ALA A 25 -24.55 11.47 -1.19
CA ALA A 25 -23.28 11.06 -0.60
C ALA A 25 -22.13 12.00 -1.00
N GLY A 26 -21.95 12.28 -2.29
CA GLY A 26 -20.95 13.23 -2.79
C GLY A 26 -21.21 14.69 -2.42
N ARG A 27 -22.31 14.99 -1.72
CA ARG A 27 -22.66 16.33 -1.22
C ARG A 27 -22.54 16.44 0.31
N GLY A 28 -22.00 15.42 0.97
CA GLY A 28 -21.68 15.44 2.40
C GLY A 28 -22.85 15.09 3.34
N PHE A 29 -24.02 14.72 2.82
CA PHE A 29 -25.20 14.38 3.65
C PHE A 29 -24.99 13.15 4.55
N TYR A 30 -24.00 12.32 4.23
CA TYR A 30 -23.69 11.08 4.95
C TYR A 30 -22.27 11.09 5.54
N ASP A 31 -21.67 12.27 5.71
CA ASP A 31 -20.31 12.41 6.23
C ASP A 31 -20.16 12.02 7.70
N SER A 32 -21.27 11.99 8.44
CA SER A 32 -21.36 11.57 9.84
C SER A 32 -21.53 10.06 10.03
N LEU A 33 -21.84 9.29 8.98
CA LEU A 33 -21.89 7.84 9.08
C LEU A 33 -20.51 7.27 9.41
N SER A 34 -20.50 6.20 10.19
CA SER A 34 -19.31 5.36 10.35
C SER A 34 -18.83 4.85 8.98
N ASP A 35 -17.55 4.55 8.86
CA ASP A 35 -17.00 4.08 7.58
C ASP A 35 -17.65 2.77 7.14
N GLU A 36 -17.92 1.87 8.09
CA GLU A 36 -18.60 0.60 7.81
C GLU A 36 -20.03 0.81 7.33
N ASP A 37 -20.84 1.64 8.02
CA ASP A 37 -22.21 1.92 7.61
C ASP A 37 -22.28 2.58 6.23
N TYR A 38 -21.36 3.50 5.97
CA TYR A 38 -21.25 4.17 4.67
C TYR A 38 -20.92 3.15 3.58
N ILE A 39 -19.94 2.27 3.80
CA ILE A 39 -19.52 1.25 2.84
C ILE A 39 -20.62 0.23 2.58
N ARG A 40 -21.32 -0.26 3.63
CA ARG A 40 -22.47 -1.17 3.47
C ARG A 40 -23.55 -0.54 2.60
N ARG A 41 -23.87 0.74 2.85
CA ARG A 41 -24.87 1.47 2.06
C ARG A 41 -24.41 1.77 0.64
N LEU A 42 -23.15 2.12 0.44
CA LEU A 42 -22.54 2.31 -0.86
C LEU A 42 -22.63 1.02 -1.68
N TYR A 43 -22.19 -0.09 -1.11
CA TYR A 43 -22.21 -1.39 -1.78
C TYR A 43 -23.63 -1.80 -2.18
N ARG A 44 -24.61 -1.67 -1.27
CA ARG A 44 -26.02 -1.93 -1.60
C ARG A 44 -26.54 -1.04 -2.72
N ALA A 45 -26.17 0.23 -2.72
CA ALA A 45 -26.66 1.16 -3.72
C ALA A 45 -26.14 0.89 -5.13
N TYR A 46 -24.93 0.33 -5.25
CA TYR A 46 -24.32 -0.02 -6.54
C TYR A 46 -24.67 -1.44 -7.00
N PHE A 47 -24.68 -2.42 -6.10
CA PHE A 47 -24.84 -3.83 -6.46
C PHE A 47 -26.22 -4.41 -6.16
N HIS A 48 -27.09 -3.65 -5.49
CA HIS A 48 -28.41 -4.09 -5.02
C HIS A 48 -28.37 -5.36 -4.14
N LYS A 49 -27.27 -5.56 -3.42
CA LYS A 49 -27.01 -6.70 -2.51
C LYS A 49 -26.32 -6.18 -1.24
N GLU A 50 -26.53 -6.86 -0.11
CA GLU A 50 -25.79 -6.56 1.12
C GLU A 50 -24.38 -7.17 1.03
N ILE A 51 -23.38 -6.47 1.60
CA ILE A 51 -21.98 -6.92 1.63
C ILE A 51 -21.71 -7.85 2.81
N ASP A 52 -21.05 -8.97 2.56
CA ASP A 52 -20.49 -9.84 3.59
C ASP A 52 -19.03 -9.44 3.90
N LEU A 53 -18.86 -8.54 4.87
CA LEU A 53 -17.53 -8.11 5.34
C LEU A 53 -16.84 -9.16 6.22
N ALA A 54 -17.58 -10.15 6.75
CA ALA A 54 -16.98 -11.22 7.56
C ALA A 54 -16.31 -12.28 6.68
N ASN A 55 -16.83 -12.47 5.47
CA ASN A 55 -16.29 -13.41 4.50
C ASN A 55 -16.38 -12.85 3.05
N PRO A 56 -15.55 -11.85 2.70
CA PRO A 56 -15.60 -11.22 1.38
C PRO A 56 -15.18 -12.20 0.28
N LYS A 57 -16.03 -12.38 -0.74
CA LYS A 57 -15.85 -13.40 -1.79
C LYS A 57 -15.59 -12.85 -3.16
N THR A 58 -15.87 -11.57 -3.42
CA THR A 58 -15.70 -10.97 -4.75
C THR A 58 -14.63 -9.88 -4.76
N PHE A 59 -14.20 -9.54 -5.98
CA PHE A 59 -13.58 -8.29 -6.40
C PHE A 59 -13.73 -7.15 -5.40
N ASN A 60 -14.94 -6.61 -5.49
CA ASN A 60 -15.37 -5.40 -4.85
C ASN A 60 -15.53 -5.59 -3.33
N GLU A 61 -15.99 -6.75 -2.86
CA GLU A 61 -16.11 -7.01 -1.41
C GLU A 61 -14.74 -6.95 -0.73
N LYS A 62 -13.70 -7.55 -1.33
CA LYS A 62 -12.34 -7.46 -0.80
C LYS A 62 -11.81 -6.03 -0.83
N LEU A 63 -12.08 -5.26 -1.88
CA LEU A 63 -11.70 -3.84 -1.92
C LEU A 63 -12.42 -3.01 -0.84
N GLN A 64 -13.71 -3.24 -0.61
CA GLN A 64 -14.44 -2.59 0.48
C GLN A 64 -13.90 -2.99 1.85
N TRP A 65 -13.51 -4.26 2.03
CA TRP A 65 -12.84 -4.74 3.23
C TRP A 65 -11.51 -4.00 3.45
N LEU A 66 -10.67 -3.90 2.42
CA LEU A 66 -9.38 -3.20 2.49
C LEU A 66 -9.54 -1.73 2.90
N LYS A 67 -10.56 -1.02 2.40
CA LYS A 67 -10.84 0.36 2.83
C LYS A 67 -11.07 0.51 4.33
N LEU A 68 -11.67 -0.49 4.97
CA LEU A 68 -11.99 -0.45 6.39
C LEU A 68 -10.78 -0.81 7.27
N TYR A 69 -10.02 -1.81 6.84
CA TYR A 69 -9.06 -2.51 7.70
C TYR A 69 -7.59 -2.36 7.26
N ASP A 70 -7.30 -2.15 5.98
CA ASP A 70 -5.94 -1.87 5.50
C ASP A 70 -5.62 -0.37 5.61
N ARG A 71 -5.09 0.00 6.77
CA ARG A 71 -4.82 1.38 7.17
C ARG A 71 -3.33 1.68 7.17
N ASN A 72 -2.64 1.30 6.10
CA ASN A 72 -1.21 1.50 5.97
C ASN A 72 -0.86 3.00 5.80
N PRO A 73 -0.30 3.72 6.81
CA PRO A 73 0.14 5.13 6.67
C PRO A 73 0.98 5.47 5.44
N LEU A 74 1.74 4.52 4.86
CA LEU A 74 2.46 4.78 3.62
C LEU A 74 1.51 5.15 2.48
N TYR A 75 0.29 4.59 2.45
CA TYR A 75 -0.66 4.84 1.36
C TYR A 75 -1.03 6.31 1.23
N THR A 76 -1.11 7.06 2.32
CA THR A 76 -1.36 8.51 2.27
C THR A 76 -0.27 9.25 1.48
N LYS A 77 0.99 8.83 1.62
CA LYS A 77 2.09 9.34 0.80
C LYS A 77 1.96 8.89 -0.67
N LEU A 78 1.53 7.66 -0.90
CA LEU A 78 1.48 7.05 -2.24
C LEU A 78 0.30 7.51 -3.10
N VAL A 79 -0.78 8.02 -2.49
CA VAL A 79 -1.91 8.60 -3.24
C VAL A 79 -1.78 10.12 -3.44
N ASP A 80 -0.81 10.76 -2.78
CA ASP A 80 -0.47 12.16 -3.05
C ASP A 80 0.36 12.25 -4.33
N LYS A 81 -0.19 12.93 -5.36
CA LYS A 81 0.43 13.02 -6.70
C LYS A 81 1.81 13.68 -6.72
N TYR A 82 2.19 14.41 -5.67
CA TYR A 82 3.52 14.98 -5.53
C TYR A 82 4.46 14.05 -4.75
N GLU A 83 4.05 13.60 -3.56
CA GLU A 83 4.92 12.79 -2.68
C GLU A 83 5.24 11.41 -3.24
N VAL A 84 4.31 10.82 -4.00
CA VAL A 84 4.48 9.49 -4.61
C VAL A 84 5.66 9.47 -5.59
N LYS A 85 5.95 10.59 -6.25
CA LYS A 85 6.96 10.67 -7.30
C LYS A 85 8.33 10.26 -6.81
N LYS A 86 8.73 10.71 -5.61
CA LYS A 86 10.02 10.33 -5.02
C LYS A 86 10.06 8.81 -4.76
N TYR A 87 9.00 8.26 -4.18
CA TYR A 87 8.92 6.82 -3.91
C TYR A 87 9.03 5.99 -5.19
N VAL A 88 8.35 6.41 -6.26
CA VAL A 88 8.39 5.73 -7.56
C VAL A 88 9.76 5.89 -8.22
N ALA A 89 10.33 7.11 -8.23
CA ALA A 89 11.66 7.37 -8.77
C ALA A 89 12.73 6.49 -8.12
N ASP A 90 12.71 6.37 -6.79
CA ASP A 90 13.67 5.57 -6.04
C ASP A 90 13.58 4.06 -6.40
N LEU A 91 12.44 3.58 -6.94
CA LEU A 91 12.21 2.17 -7.29
C LEU A 91 12.42 1.85 -8.77
N ILE A 92 12.00 2.76 -9.65
CA ILE A 92 11.99 2.50 -11.09
C ILE A 92 12.86 3.45 -11.91
N GLY A 93 13.30 4.59 -11.36
CA GLY A 93 14.11 5.59 -12.06
C GLY A 93 13.38 6.93 -12.25
N GLU A 94 14.13 8.03 -12.27
CA GLU A 94 13.61 9.39 -12.47
C GLU A 94 13.11 9.62 -13.92
N GLU A 95 13.65 8.89 -14.89
CA GLU A 95 13.31 8.97 -16.30
C GLU A 95 11.83 8.66 -16.60
N TYR A 96 11.17 7.90 -15.71
CA TYR A 96 9.76 7.55 -15.80
C TYR A 96 8.84 8.57 -15.12
N ILE A 97 9.38 9.59 -14.45
CA ILE A 97 8.57 10.58 -13.73
C ILE A 97 8.24 11.77 -14.62
N ILE A 98 6.95 12.15 -14.68
CA ILE A 98 6.52 13.37 -15.35
C ILE A 98 7.11 14.59 -14.62
N PRO A 99 7.81 15.50 -15.33
CA PRO A 99 8.36 16.70 -14.71
C PRO A 99 7.30 17.56 -14.00
N THR A 100 7.60 17.94 -12.75
CA THR A 100 6.81 18.90 -11.96
C THR A 100 7.48 20.27 -12.02
N TYR A 101 6.75 21.30 -12.43
CA TYR A 101 7.25 22.67 -12.49
C TYR A 101 7.13 23.42 -11.15
N GLY A 102 6.19 23.03 -10.30
CA GLY A 102 6.03 23.63 -8.98
C GLY A 102 4.92 23.00 -8.15
N VAL A 103 4.90 23.36 -6.87
CA VAL A 103 3.92 22.94 -5.87
C VAL A 103 3.50 24.13 -5.02
N TRP A 104 2.20 24.28 -4.79
CA TRP A 104 1.61 25.42 -4.08
C TRP A 104 0.45 24.99 -3.17
N ASN A 105 0.13 25.79 -2.16
CA ASN A 105 -1.01 25.54 -1.29
C ASN A 105 -2.29 26.22 -1.80
N HIS A 106 -2.14 27.35 -2.49
CA HIS A 106 -3.25 28.13 -3.05
C HIS A 106 -3.02 28.52 -4.50
N PHE A 107 -4.11 28.70 -5.26
CA PHE A 107 -4.01 29.02 -6.69
C PHE A 107 -3.33 30.36 -6.94
N ASP A 108 -3.52 31.32 -6.04
CA ASP A 108 -2.95 32.67 -6.16
C ASP A 108 -1.44 32.72 -5.86
N GLU A 109 -0.85 31.62 -5.35
CA GLU A 109 0.61 31.50 -5.14
C GLU A 109 1.34 31.08 -6.42
N ILE A 110 0.61 30.65 -7.46
CA ILE A 110 1.20 30.16 -8.71
C ILE A 110 1.82 31.32 -9.48
N ASP A 111 3.14 31.27 -9.68
CA ASP A 111 3.82 32.14 -10.62
C ASP A 111 3.67 31.58 -12.05
N PHE A 112 2.75 32.16 -12.82
CA PHE A 112 2.51 31.75 -14.20
C PHE A 112 3.61 32.21 -15.16
N GLU A 113 4.46 33.17 -14.79
CA GLU A 113 5.51 33.66 -15.69
C GLU A 113 6.59 32.61 -15.92
N VAL A 114 6.91 31.80 -14.89
CA VAL A 114 7.92 30.73 -14.95
C VAL A 114 7.40 29.42 -15.56
N LEU A 115 6.08 29.26 -15.69
CA LEU A 115 5.49 28.07 -16.30
C LEU A 115 5.62 28.10 -17.83
N PRO A 116 5.76 26.94 -18.50
CA PRO A 116 5.77 26.87 -19.96
C PRO A 116 4.40 27.27 -20.56
N ASP A 117 4.32 27.39 -21.88
CA ASP A 117 3.06 27.71 -22.58
C ASP A 117 1.98 26.64 -22.40
N GLN A 118 2.38 25.39 -22.13
CA GLN A 118 1.49 24.26 -21.92
C GLN A 118 1.83 23.46 -20.65
N PHE A 119 0.82 23.24 -19.81
CA PHE A 119 0.96 22.49 -18.56
C PHE A 119 -0.39 21.97 -18.08
N VAL A 120 -0.37 21.10 -17.08
CA VAL A 120 -1.56 20.63 -16.38
C VAL A 120 -1.47 21.02 -14.91
N LEU A 121 -2.46 21.75 -14.41
CA LEU A 121 -2.63 21.96 -12.97
C LEU A 121 -3.44 20.80 -12.40
N LYS A 122 -2.97 20.20 -11.30
CA LYS A 122 -3.65 19.11 -10.60
C LYS A 122 -3.66 19.35 -9.09
N CYS A 123 -4.75 19.02 -8.43
CA CYS A 123 -4.77 18.86 -6.97
C CYS A 123 -4.07 17.54 -6.60
N THR A 124 -3.24 17.54 -5.56
CA THR A 124 -2.46 16.36 -5.19
C THR A 124 -3.28 15.24 -4.55
N HIS A 125 -4.40 15.58 -3.91
CA HIS A 125 -5.13 14.72 -2.99
C HIS A 125 -6.44 14.14 -3.55
N ASP A 126 -6.83 14.48 -4.77
CA ASP A 126 -8.16 14.15 -5.29
C ASP A 126 -8.17 13.73 -6.76
N SER A 127 -9.36 13.30 -7.22
CA SER A 127 -9.66 13.15 -8.64
C SER A 127 -10.54 14.30 -9.14
N GLY A 128 -10.24 14.78 -10.34
CA GLY A 128 -11.01 15.81 -11.05
C GLY A 128 -10.60 17.25 -10.78
N GLY A 129 -9.74 17.51 -9.78
CA GLY A 129 -9.10 18.81 -9.53
C GLY A 129 -8.04 19.14 -10.58
N ILE A 130 -8.40 19.07 -11.86
CA ILE A 130 -7.49 19.14 -13.02
C ILE A 130 -7.87 20.30 -13.93
N VAL A 131 -6.89 21.07 -14.38
CA VAL A 131 -7.03 22.09 -15.43
C VAL A 131 -5.92 21.89 -16.44
N ILE A 132 -6.30 21.52 -17.67
CA ILE A 132 -5.37 21.43 -18.79
C ILE A 132 -5.23 22.84 -19.37
N VAL A 133 -4.00 23.32 -19.47
CA VAL A 133 -3.66 24.62 -20.06
C VAL A 133 -2.85 24.34 -21.32
N SER A 134 -3.52 24.39 -22.47
CA SER A 134 -2.91 24.22 -23.81
C SER A 134 -2.40 25.53 -24.41
N ASP A 135 -2.79 26.67 -23.84
CA ASP A 135 -2.28 28.00 -24.15
C ASP A 135 -2.38 28.87 -22.88
N LYS A 136 -1.22 29.15 -22.27
CA LYS A 136 -1.09 29.97 -21.04
C LYS A 136 -1.64 31.39 -21.19
N ASN A 137 -1.70 31.92 -22.40
CA ASN A 137 -2.15 33.29 -22.67
C ASN A 137 -3.65 33.38 -22.91
N ASN A 138 -4.32 32.26 -23.20
CA ASN A 138 -5.74 32.26 -23.60
C ASN A 138 -6.65 31.40 -22.71
N PHE A 139 -6.12 30.76 -21.66
CA PHE A 139 -6.96 29.95 -20.76
C PHE A 139 -7.75 30.80 -19.74
N ASP A 140 -8.95 30.33 -19.37
CA ASP A 140 -9.79 30.99 -18.37
C ASP A 140 -9.23 30.80 -16.95
N ARG A 141 -8.34 31.71 -16.54
CA ARG A 141 -7.75 31.77 -15.20
C ARG A 141 -8.78 31.85 -14.08
N LYS A 142 -9.91 32.54 -14.29
CA LYS A 142 -10.95 32.70 -13.27
C LYS A 142 -11.70 31.38 -13.05
N ALA A 143 -12.05 30.68 -14.12
CA ALA A 143 -12.66 29.35 -14.04
C ALA A 143 -11.68 28.33 -13.44
N ALA A 144 -10.40 28.36 -13.84
CA ALA A 144 -9.36 27.50 -13.29
C ALA A 144 -9.22 27.70 -11.77
N ARG A 145 -9.06 28.95 -11.32
CA ARG A 145 -9.01 29.30 -9.89
C ARG A 145 -10.23 28.78 -9.15
N LYS A 146 -11.44 29.06 -9.65
CA LYS A 146 -12.69 28.61 -9.02
C LYS A 146 -12.76 27.08 -8.90
N LYS A 147 -12.30 26.35 -9.93
CA LYS A 147 -12.30 24.89 -9.94
C LYS A 147 -11.31 24.33 -8.92
N ILE A 148 -10.04 24.76 -8.97
CA ILE A 148 -8.97 24.27 -8.09
C ILE A 148 -9.27 24.60 -6.62
N GLU A 149 -9.61 25.85 -6.31
CA GLU A 149 -9.94 26.27 -4.93
C GLU A 149 -11.17 25.55 -4.35
N LYS A 150 -12.12 25.12 -5.21
CA LYS A 150 -13.24 24.28 -4.78
C LYS A 150 -12.77 22.87 -4.42
N HIS A 151 -11.78 22.34 -5.13
CA HIS A 151 -11.25 20.99 -4.92
C HIS A 151 -10.31 20.92 -3.70
N LEU A 152 -9.49 21.95 -3.47
CA LEU A 152 -8.65 22.06 -2.26
C LEU A 152 -9.45 21.98 -0.95
N LYS A 153 -10.71 22.41 -0.95
CA LYS A 153 -11.60 22.36 0.23
C LYS A 153 -12.22 21.00 0.50
N LYS A 154 -12.10 20.04 -0.42
CA LYS A 154 -12.71 18.72 -0.29
C LYS A 154 -11.75 17.74 0.37
N ASN A 155 -12.26 16.94 1.29
CA ASN A 155 -11.59 15.72 1.71
C ASN A 155 -12.05 14.56 0.81
N TYR A 156 -11.18 14.08 -0.07
CA TYR A 156 -11.54 13.10 -1.10
C TYR A 156 -11.99 11.74 -0.50
N TYR A 157 -11.46 11.36 0.67
CA TYR A 157 -11.90 10.17 1.40
C TYR A 157 -13.41 10.18 1.71
N LYS A 158 -14.05 11.35 1.85
CA LYS A 158 -15.48 11.39 2.15
C LYS A 158 -16.36 10.82 1.03
N LEU A 159 -15.89 10.77 -0.22
CA LEU A 159 -16.68 10.27 -1.36
C LEU A 159 -16.83 8.74 -1.35
N GLY A 160 -15.74 8.01 -1.11
CA GLY A 160 -15.71 6.55 -1.22
C GLY A 160 -15.26 5.83 0.05
N ARG A 161 -14.93 6.56 1.12
CA ARG A 161 -14.24 6.06 2.32
C ARG A 161 -12.92 5.35 2.00
N GLU A 162 -12.25 5.81 0.95
CA GLU A 162 -10.90 5.37 0.60
C GLU A 162 -9.90 5.95 1.61
N TRP A 163 -9.58 5.15 2.63
CA TRP A 163 -8.73 5.54 3.76
C TRP A 163 -7.41 6.23 3.37
N PRO A 164 -6.67 5.82 2.31
CA PRO A 164 -5.43 6.49 1.90
C PRO A 164 -5.54 8.01 1.75
N TYR A 165 -6.68 8.50 1.24
CA TYR A 165 -6.91 9.91 0.97
C TYR A 165 -7.30 10.74 2.20
N LYS A 166 -7.54 10.10 3.36
CA LYS A 166 -8.13 10.75 4.55
C LYS A 166 -7.31 11.91 5.09
N HIS A 167 -5.99 11.78 5.04
CA HIS A 167 -5.03 12.69 5.67
C HIS A 167 -4.05 13.32 4.68
N VAL A 168 -4.34 13.25 3.37
CA VAL A 168 -3.49 13.90 2.36
C VAL A 168 -3.67 15.42 2.46
N ALA A 169 -2.57 16.15 2.54
CA ALA A 169 -2.57 17.61 2.52
C ALA A 169 -2.96 18.12 1.11
N PRO A 170 -4.06 18.89 0.97
CA PRO A 170 -4.44 19.45 -0.32
C PRO A 170 -3.41 20.46 -0.82
N ARG A 171 -2.78 20.17 -1.96
CA ARG A 171 -1.85 21.07 -2.66
C ARG A 171 -2.15 21.09 -4.15
N ILE A 172 -1.53 22.02 -4.86
CA ILE A 172 -1.58 22.15 -6.31
C ILE A 172 -0.20 21.81 -6.86
N ILE A 173 -0.15 21.02 -7.93
CA ILE A 173 1.05 20.84 -8.75
C ILE A 173 0.81 21.32 -10.17
N ALA A 174 1.87 21.81 -10.82
CA ALA A 174 1.91 22.01 -12.27
C ALA A 174 2.85 20.97 -12.88
N GLU A 175 2.37 20.22 -13.85
CA GLU A 175 3.13 19.18 -14.54
C GLU A 175 3.26 19.46 -16.03
N LYS A 176 4.28 18.87 -16.65
CA LYS A 176 4.40 18.81 -18.10
C LYS A 176 3.12 18.23 -18.71
N TYR A 177 2.58 18.91 -19.73
CA TYR A 177 1.51 18.37 -20.55
C TYR A 177 2.07 17.31 -21.50
N ILE A 178 1.47 16.12 -21.49
CA ILE A 178 1.99 14.92 -22.16
C ILE A 178 1.13 14.55 -23.41
N SER A 179 0.19 15.41 -23.84
CA SER A 179 -0.73 15.25 -24.99
C SER A 179 -2.03 14.46 -24.71
N GLU A 180 -3.04 14.68 -25.56
CA GLU A 180 -4.41 14.12 -25.51
C GLU A 180 -4.62 12.91 -26.44
N THR A 181 -3.63 12.53 -27.25
CA THR A 181 -3.85 11.68 -28.44
C THR A 181 -3.37 10.23 -28.35
N ASP A 182 -2.82 9.81 -27.21
CA ASP A 182 -2.50 8.39 -26.96
C ASP A 182 -2.95 8.00 -25.56
N ASP A 183 -4.25 8.26 -25.32
CA ASP A 183 -5.02 7.78 -24.17
C ASP A 183 -5.00 6.25 -24.17
N LYS A 184 -3.91 5.68 -23.67
CA LYS A 184 -3.84 4.29 -23.27
C LYS A 184 -3.21 4.34 -21.90
N VAL A 185 -4.06 4.53 -20.89
CA VAL A 185 -3.60 4.32 -19.52
C VAL A 185 -3.55 2.81 -19.34
N PHE A 186 -2.35 2.28 -19.16
CA PHE A 186 -2.13 0.87 -18.89
C PHE A 186 -2.22 0.66 -17.39
N HIS A 187 -3.20 -0.12 -16.97
CA HIS A 187 -3.42 -0.41 -15.56
C HIS A 187 -2.97 -1.83 -15.25
N PHE A 188 -2.05 -1.96 -14.30
CA PHE A 188 -1.55 -3.26 -13.89
C PHE A 188 -1.93 -3.52 -12.44
N SER A 189 -2.69 -4.60 -12.21
CA SER A 189 -3.16 -4.99 -10.88
C SER A 189 -2.27 -6.10 -10.27
N GLY A 190 -1.66 -5.83 -9.11
CA GLY A 190 -0.79 -6.78 -8.39
C GLY A 190 0.55 -7.05 -9.10
N VAL A 191 1.13 -8.24 -8.93
CA VAL A 191 2.11 -8.74 -9.93
C VAL A 191 1.33 -8.85 -11.24
N PRO A 192 1.62 -8.04 -12.27
CA PRO A 192 0.69 -7.76 -13.36
C PRO A 192 -0.06 -9.00 -13.85
N LYS A 193 -1.38 -8.96 -13.78
CA LYS A 193 -2.26 -10.04 -14.28
C LYS A 193 -3.18 -9.58 -15.40
N ILE A 194 -3.61 -8.33 -15.33
CA ILE A 194 -4.51 -7.70 -16.28
C ILE A 194 -3.92 -6.37 -16.66
N ILE A 195 -4.10 -6.07 -17.94
CA ILE A 195 -3.81 -4.81 -18.56
C ILE A 195 -5.16 -4.20 -18.95
N GLN A 196 -5.54 -3.13 -18.28
CA GLN A 196 -6.67 -2.32 -18.75
C GLN A 196 -6.12 -1.18 -19.60
N VAL A 197 -6.75 -0.92 -20.74
CA VAL A 197 -6.45 0.17 -21.66
C VAL A 197 -7.69 1.05 -21.80
N ASP A 198 -7.59 2.27 -21.27
CA ASP A 198 -8.63 3.29 -21.39
C ASP A 198 -8.30 4.24 -22.54
N PHE A 199 -9.23 4.47 -23.48
CA PHE A 199 -9.05 5.25 -24.72
C PHE A 199 -10.26 6.13 -25.08
N ALA A 200 -10.13 6.97 -26.12
CA ALA A 200 -11.14 7.89 -26.65
C ALA A 200 -11.52 9.09 -25.73
N GLY A 201 -10.56 9.55 -24.91
CA GLY A 201 -10.66 10.80 -24.16
C GLY A 201 -11.73 10.85 -23.08
N PHE A 202 -12.04 12.07 -22.61
CA PHE A 202 -12.96 12.31 -21.50
C PHE A 202 -14.45 12.24 -21.87
N VAL A 203 -14.80 12.28 -23.17
CA VAL A 203 -16.19 12.42 -23.63
C VAL A 203 -16.80 11.08 -24.06
N ASP A 204 -16.04 10.24 -24.76
CA ASP A 204 -16.48 8.92 -25.25
C ASP A 204 -15.57 7.81 -24.70
N HIS A 205 -15.23 7.92 -23.41
CA HIS A 205 -14.28 7.02 -22.75
C HIS A 205 -14.65 5.56 -22.94
N LYS A 206 -13.72 4.79 -23.49
CA LYS A 206 -13.85 3.36 -23.76
C LYS A 206 -12.74 2.59 -23.07
N ARG A 207 -12.99 1.30 -22.81
CA ARG A 207 -12.10 0.44 -22.05
C ARG A 207 -11.97 -0.92 -22.71
N LYS A 208 -10.75 -1.45 -22.75
CA LYS A 208 -10.45 -2.84 -23.11
C LYS A 208 -9.53 -3.48 -22.10
N LEU A 209 -9.63 -4.79 -21.96
CA LEU A 209 -8.81 -5.60 -21.07
C LEU A 209 -7.98 -6.60 -21.87
N TYR A 210 -6.76 -6.82 -21.42
CA TYR A 210 -5.84 -7.79 -21.99
C TYR A 210 -5.14 -8.58 -20.89
N SER A 211 -4.74 -9.80 -21.19
CA SER A 211 -3.78 -10.56 -20.40
C SER A 211 -2.37 -9.95 -20.52
N THR A 212 -1.42 -10.41 -19.70
CA THR A 212 -0.01 -10.00 -19.82
C THR A 212 0.63 -10.42 -21.15
N ASP A 213 0.08 -11.44 -21.81
CA ASP A 213 0.53 -11.91 -23.12
C ASP A 213 -0.13 -11.12 -24.28
N TRP A 214 -0.88 -10.06 -23.95
CA TRP A 214 -1.64 -9.23 -24.89
C TRP A 214 -2.83 -9.97 -25.55
N GLU A 215 -3.41 -10.94 -24.87
CA GLU A 215 -4.63 -11.60 -25.33
C GLU A 215 -5.86 -10.82 -24.86
N TYR A 216 -6.78 -10.50 -25.77
CA TYR A 216 -7.98 -9.74 -25.45
C TYR A 216 -8.90 -10.52 -24.49
N ILE A 217 -9.32 -9.86 -23.42
CA ILE A 217 -10.27 -10.40 -22.45
C ILE A 217 -11.65 -9.77 -22.75
N GLU A 218 -12.55 -10.55 -23.35
CA GLU A 218 -13.90 -10.09 -23.69
C GLU A 218 -14.77 -9.97 -22.43
N THR A 219 -14.70 -8.80 -21.79
CA THR A 219 -15.44 -8.45 -20.58
C THR A 219 -15.86 -6.98 -20.63
N GLU A 220 -17.08 -6.69 -20.17
CA GLU A 220 -17.51 -5.32 -19.91
C GLU A 220 -17.14 -4.95 -18.48
N ILE A 221 -16.35 -3.88 -18.35
CA ILE A 221 -16.10 -3.20 -17.08
C ILE A 221 -16.57 -1.77 -17.25
N LYS A 222 -17.68 -1.41 -16.59
CA LYS A 222 -18.33 -0.08 -16.61
C LYS A 222 -18.87 0.42 -17.95
N PHE A 223 -18.15 0.15 -19.04
CA PHE A 223 -18.38 0.62 -20.39
C PHE A 223 -18.77 -0.55 -21.30
N GLN A 224 -19.52 -0.24 -22.36
CA GLN A 224 -19.96 -1.23 -23.34
C GLN A 224 -18.76 -1.76 -24.15
N LEU A 225 -18.84 -3.02 -24.59
CA LEU A 225 -17.83 -3.63 -25.44
C LEU A 225 -17.70 -2.87 -26.78
N ASP A 226 -16.49 -2.41 -27.06
CA ASP A 226 -16.11 -1.99 -28.40
C ASP A 226 -15.40 -3.16 -29.09
N ARG A 227 -16.11 -3.98 -29.85
CA ARG A 227 -15.52 -5.17 -30.49
C ARG A 227 -14.64 -4.82 -31.69
N ASP A 228 -14.94 -3.72 -32.36
CA ASP A 228 -14.39 -3.40 -33.67
C ASP A 228 -13.10 -2.57 -33.59
N HIS A 229 -12.86 -1.89 -32.46
CA HIS A 229 -11.66 -1.08 -32.28
C HIS A 229 -10.43 -1.91 -31.88
N GLU A 230 -9.49 -2.13 -32.80
CA GLU A 230 -8.26 -2.85 -32.49
C GLU A 230 -7.20 -1.92 -31.84
N ILE A 231 -6.66 -2.35 -30.70
CA ILE A 231 -5.56 -1.65 -30.02
C ILE A 231 -4.27 -2.41 -30.31
N LYS A 232 -3.34 -1.75 -31.00
CA LYS A 232 -1.99 -2.31 -31.26
C LYS A 232 -1.25 -2.53 -29.94
N LYS A 233 -0.58 -3.69 -29.81
CA LYS A 233 0.36 -3.97 -28.72
C LYS A 233 1.45 -2.89 -28.68
N PRO A 234 1.68 -2.21 -27.54
CA PRO A 234 2.78 -1.27 -27.42
C PRO A 234 4.11 -2.03 -27.42
N GLU A 235 5.15 -1.46 -28.05
CA GLU A 235 6.46 -2.11 -28.10
C GLU A 235 7.11 -2.12 -26.71
N ALA A 236 6.86 -1.07 -25.92
CA ALA A 236 7.27 -0.94 -24.53
C ALA A 236 6.49 -1.82 -23.51
N LEU A 237 5.65 -2.79 -23.94
CA LEU A 237 4.81 -3.56 -23.01
C LEU A 237 5.61 -4.31 -21.94
N GLU A 238 6.67 -5.01 -22.35
CA GLU A 238 7.48 -5.82 -21.43
C GLU A 238 8.14 -4.96 -20.36
N GLU A 239 8.56 -3.76 -20.74
CA GLU A 239 9.12 -2.78 -19.82
C GLU A 239 8.05 -2.29 -18.83
N MET A 240 6.86 -1.90 -19.31
CA MET A 240 5.75 -1.52 -18.44
C MET A 240 5.37 -2.62 -17.43
N LEU A 241 5.32 -3.89 -17.87
CA LEU A 241 5.06 -5.04 -17.00
C LEU A 241 6.15 -5.19 -15.92
N ALA A 242 7.42 -5.02 -16.29
CA ALA A 242 8.53 -5.09 -15.35
C ALA A 242 8.47 -3.95 -14.30
N LEU A 243 8.17 -2.72 -14.72
CA LEU A 243 8.04 -1.55 -13.84
C LEU A 243 6.85 -1.73 -12.88
N ALA A 244 5.68 -2.11 -13.40
CA ALA A 244 4.50 -2.39 -12.61
C ALA A 244 4.75 -3.48 -11.55
N LYS A 245 5.45 -4.57 -11.92
CA LYS A 245 5.82 -5.66 -11.01
C LYS A 245 6.74 -5.20 -9.88
N LYS A 246 7.68 -4.28 -10.15
CA LYS A 246 8.53 -3.69 -9.11
C LYS A 246 7.71 -2.88 -8.12
N LEU A 247 6.79 -2.04 -8.60
CA LEU A 247 5.97 -1.15 -7.78
C LEU A 247 4.95 -1.90 -6.91
N SER A 248 4.39 -3.02 -7.40
CA SER A 248 3.32 -3.74 -6.72
C SER A 248 3.75 -4.78 -5.68
N LYS A 249 5.06 -5.08 -5.59
CA LYS A 249 5.60 -6.26 -4.90
C LYS A 249 5.15 -6.41 -3.44
N VAL A 250 4.91 -5.30 -2.73
CA VAL A 250 4.67 -5.27 -1.28
C VAL A 250 3.20 -5.02 -0.91
N PHE A 251 2.29 -4.91 -1.87
CA PHE A 251 0.88 -4.58 -1.63
C PHE A 251 -0.05 -5.75 -1.94
N SER A 252 -1.11 -5.90 -1.14
CA SER A 252 -2.15 -6.92 -1.37
C SER A 252 -2.90 -6.71 -2.68
N PHE A 253 -3.08 -5.44 -3.06
CA PHE A 253 -3.56 -4.99 -4.35
C PHE A 253 -2.96 -3.61 -4.63
N LEU A 254 -2.50 -3.41 -5.87
CA LEU A 254 -2.08 -2.11 -6.36
C LEU A 254 -2.37 -2.06 -7.85
N ARG A 255 -3.08 -1.01 -8.27
CA ARG A 255 -3.16 -0.60 -9.66
C ARG A 255 -2.08 0.46 -9.92
N THR A 256 -1.24 0.21 -10.90
CA THR A 256 -0.27 1.20 -11.39
C THR A 256 -0.70 1.68 -12.77
N ASP A 257 -0.73 2.99 -12.94
CA ASP A 257 -1.14 3.64 -14.18
C ASP A 257 0.10 4.19 -14.88
N PHE A 258 0.26 3.85 -16.16
CA PHE A 258 1.31 4.39 -17.03
C PHE A 258 0.72 5.07 -18.26
N TYR A 259 1.34 6.17 -18.67
CA TYR A 259 1.23 6.73 -20.01
C TYR A 259 2.34 6.17 -20.88
N CYS A 260 2.04 5.84 -22.13
CA CYS A 260 3.02 5.41 -23.13
C CYS A 260 2.86 6.28 -24.38
N ILE A 261 3.85 7.14 -24.68
CA ILE A 261 3.78 8.09 -25.79
C ILE A 261 5.10 8.07 -26.54
N ASP A 262 5.03 7.82 -27.84
CA ASP A 262 6.21 7.62 -28.70
C ASP A 262 7.19 6.61 -28.06
N GLU A 263 6.65 5.50 -27.54
CA GLU A 263 7.36 4.45 -26.80
C GLU A 263 8.08 4.90 -25.50
N LYS A 264 7.84 6.13 -25.03
CA LYS A 264 8.30 6.59 -23.72
C LYS A 264 7.24 6.34 -22.67
N ILE A 265 7.66 5.69 -21.60
CA ILE A 265 6.79 5.36 -20.46
C ILE A 265 6.88 6.49 -19.43
N PHE A 266 5.73 6.94 -18.95
CA PHE A 266 5.62 7.86 -17.82
C PHE A 266 4.67 7.30 -16.77
N PHE A 267 5.12 7.32 -15.52
CA PHE A 267 4.28 7.01 -14.37
C PHE A 267 3.15 8.04 -14.22
N GLY A 268 1.92 7.55 -14.05
CA GLY A 268 0.74 8.36 -13.80
C GLY A 268 0.36 8.40 -12.33
N GLU A 269 -0.18 7.30 -11.80
CA GLU A 269 -0.66 7.22 -10.42
C GLU A 269 -0.62 5.79 -9.85
N LEU A 270 -0.69 5.72 -8.52
CA LEU A 270 -0.87 4.49 -7.74
C LEU A 270 -2.26 4.47 -7.12
N ILE A 271 -3.00 3.39 -7.34
CA ILE A 271 -4.38 3.25 -6.87
C ILE A 271 -4.56 1.96 -6.08
N PHE A 272 -5.01 2.13 -4.84
CA PHE A 272 -5.27 1.05 -3.89
C PHE A 272 -6.71 0.57 -3.90
N CYS A 273 -7.63 1.35 -4.49
CA CYS A 273 -9.03 0.99 -4.60
C CYS A 273 -9.57 1.31 -6.00
N HIS A 274 -9.56 0.32 -6.88
CA HIS A 274 -10.05 0.48 -8.23
C HIS A 274 -11.55 0.82 -8.23
N ASP A 275 -11.92 1.92 -8.88
CA ASP A 275 -13.27 2.51 -8.92
C ASP A 275 -13.96 2.55 -7.54
N SER A 276 -13.22 2.84 -6.47
CA SER A 276 -13.76 2.82 -5.09
C SER A 276 -14.43 1.46 -4.74
N GLY A 277 -13.99 0.36 -5.34
CA GLY A 277 -14.55 -0.98 -5.12
C GLY A 277 -16.02 -1.10 -5.51
N THR A 278 -16.46 -0.30 -6.49
CA THR A 278 -17.83 -0.31 -7.02
C THR A 278 -17.88 -0.65 -8.51
N GLU A 279 -16.82 -1.29 -9.02
CA GLU A 279 -16.67 -1.58 -10.45
C GLU A 279 -17.62 -2.70 -10.88
N GLU A 280 -18.40 -2.50 -11.94
CA GLU A 280 -19.39 -3.49 -12.39
C GLU A 280 -18.79 -4.37 -13.49
N PHE A 281 -18.63 -5.67 -13.20
CA PHE A 281 -18.16 -6.68 -14.15
C PHE A 281 -19.34 -7.37 -14.82
N ARG A 282 -19.36 -7.40 -16.17
CA ARG A 282 -20.33 -8.19 -16.92
C ARG A 282 -19.61 -9.12 -17.91
N PRO A 283 -19.76 -10.45 -17.76
CA PRO A 283 -20.48 -11.18 -16.70
C PRO A 283 -19.83 -11.12 -15.30
N GLU A 284 -20.65 -11.24 -14.24
CA GLU A 284 -20.25 -11.15 -12.82
C GLU A 284 -19.13 -12.15 -12.43
N LYS A 285 -19.03 -13.28 -13.14
CA LYS A 285 -17.99 -14.31 -12.91
C LYS A 285 -16.56 -13.75 -12.93
N TYR A 286 -16.31 -12.69 -13.70
CA TYR A 286 -14.97 -12.10 -13.75
C TYR A 286 -14.62 -11.40 -12.45
N GLY A 287 -15.58 -10.75 -11.77
CA GLY A 287 -15.36 -10.21 -10.43
C GLY A 287 -14.98 -11.27 -9.39
N ILE A 288 -15.42 -12.53 -9.59
CA ILE A 288 -14.94 -13.68 -8.82
C ILE A 288 -13.52 -14.00 -9.27
N GLU A 289 -13.26 -14.30 -10.55
CA GLU A 289 -11.90 -14.66 -11.00
C GLU A 289 -10.80 -13.67 -10.62
N LEU A 290 -11.09 -12.36 -10.60
CA LEU A 290 -10.16 -11.32 -10.17
C LEU A 290 -9.89 -11.30 -8.67
N GLU A 291 -10.79 -11.82 -7.84
CA GLU A 291 -10.54 -11.87 -6.40
C GLU A 291 -9.32 -12.68 -6.03
N LYS A 292 -8.89 -13.60 -6.90
CA LYS A 292 -7.75 -14.52 -6.68
C LYS A 292 -6.44 -13.78 -6.79
N TYR A 293 -6.46 -12.61 -7.43
CA TYR A 293 -5.31 -11.74 -7.58
C TYR A 293 -5.13 -10.80 -6.38
N ILE A 294 -6.15 -10.64 -5.54
CA ILE A 294 -6.02 -9.97 -4.24
C ILE A 294 -5.59 -11.03 -3.23
N SER A 295 -4.35 -10.92 -2.77
CA SER A 295 -3.85 -11.79 -1.72
C SER A 295 -4.25 -11.23 -0.36
N MET A 296 -5.19 -11.90 0.32
CA MET A 296 -5.55 -11.60 1.70
C MET A 296 -4.56 -12.19 2.71
N ASP A 297 -3.78 -13.20 2.30
CA ASP A 297 -2.86 -13.96 3.17
C ASP A 297 -1.43 -13.39 3.22
N LYS A 298 -1.19 -12.21 2.64
CA LYS A 298 0.15 -11.58 2.63
C LYS A 298 0.26 -10.52 3.72
N GLY A 299 0.39 -10.96 4.96
CA GLY A 299 0.65 -10.06 6.09
C GLY A 299 -0.25 -10.34 7.28
N GLY A 300 0.31 -10.93 8.32
CA GLY A 300 -0.15 -10.55 9.66
C GLY A 300 0.16 -9.06 9.85
N ILE A 301 -0.86 -8.25 10.13
CA ILE A 301 -0.70 -6.84 10.50
C ILE A 301 -0.60 -6.79 12.02
N ILE A 302 0.58 -6.42 12.53
CA ILE A 302 0.70 -5.90 13.89
C ILE A 302 0.73 -4.38 13.72
N SER A 303 -0.35 -3.68 14.12
CA SER A 303 -0.41 -2.22 14.08
C SER A 303 -0.33 -1.64 15.49
N LYS A 304 0.60 -0.71 15.71
CA LYS A 304 0.61 0.25 16.82
C LYS A 304 0.89 1.64 16.22
N GLU A 305 0.31 2.68 16.81
CA GLU A 305 0.43 4.07 16.32
C GLU A 305 1.86 4.40 15.84
N GLY A 306 2.00 4.65 14.53
CA GLY A 306 3.24 5.05 13.88
C GLY A 306 3.94 4.00 13.01
N PHE A 307 3.63 2.70 13.12
CA PHE A 307 4.32 1.65 12.38
C PHE A 307 3.38 0.55 11.89
N ILE A 308 3.73 -0.02 10.73
CA ILE A 308 3.09 -1.21 10.18
C ILE A 308 4.20 -2.20 9.90
N LEU A 309 3.97 -3.42 10.33
CA LEU A 309 4.74 -4.56 9.90
C LEU A 309 3.86 -5.46 9.03
N SER A 310 4.33 -5.75 7.82
CA SER A 310 3.71 -6.73 6.93
C SER A 310 4.61 -7.97 6.85
N ILE A 311 4.19 -9.09 7.45
CA ILE A 311 4.92 -10.37 7.36
C ILE A 311 4.35 -11.21 6.20
N LEU A 312 5.11 -11.33 5.12
CA LEU A 312 4.79 -12.20 3.99
C LEU A 312 5.11 -13.66 4.33
N PHE A 313 4.10 -14.53 4.31
CA PHE A 313 4.33 -15.99 4.32
C PHE A 313 4.29 -16.50 2.88
N GLU A 314 5.40 -17.03 2.38
CA GLU A 314 5.40 -17.87 1.18
C GLU A 314 5.32 -19.32 1.61
N ASN A 315 4.24 -20.00 1.19
CA ASN A 315 4.05 -21.42 1.45
C ASN A 315 4.87 -22.19 0.40
N THR A 316 6.17 -22.37 0.63
CA THR A 316 7.00 -23.24 -0.21
C THR A 316 6.76 -24.69 0.20
N THR A 317 6.25 -25.49 -0.73
CA THR A 317 6.03 -26.92 -0.54
C THR A 317 7.32 -27.63 -0.13
N LYS A 318 7.19 -28.50 0.88
CA LYS A 318 8.24 -29.26 1.57
C LYS A 318 9.33 -29.83 0.65
N LYS A 319 10.59 -29.57 1.01
CA LYS A 319 11.66 -30.59 0.97
C LYS A 319 12.13 -30.86 2.39
N LYS A 320 12.09 -32.13 2.78
CA LYS A 320 12.75 -32.67 3.97
C LYS A 320 14.25 -32.73 3.69
N ASP A 321 15.04 -32.47 4.73
CA ASP A 321 16.50 -32.67 4.82
C ASP A 321 17.40 -31.42 4.68
N SER A 322 16.98 -30.29 5.25
CA SER A 322 17.92 -29.22 5.64
C SER A 322 17.76 -28.87 7.11
N VAL A 323 18.90 -28.67 7.79
CA VAL A 323 18.94 -28.27 9.20
C VAL A 323 18.32 -26.89 9.34
N LEU A 324 17.23 -26.81 10.10
CA LEU A 324 16.58 -25.55 10.44
C LEU A 324 17.38 -24.90 11.57
N THR A 325 18.01 -23.76 11.30
CA THR A 325 18.74 -23.02 12.33
C THR A 325 17.83 -21.90 12.86
N ASP A 326 17.68 -21.81 14.18
CA ASP A 326 16.92 -20.74 14.82
C ASP A 326 17.84 -19.66 15.38
N TYR A 327 17.44 -18.40 15.18
CA TYR A 327 18.14 -17.22 15.66
C TYR A 327 17.21 -16.36 16.47
N LYS A 328 17.69 -15.87 17.61
CA LYS A 328 16.89 -15.12 18.59
C LYS A 328 17.50 -13.76 18.80
N PHE A 329 16.84 -12.73 18.29
CA PHE A 329 17.31 -11.34 18.28
C PHE A 329 16.71 -10.61 19.47
N MET A 330 17.55 -10.13 20.38
CA MET A 330 17.14 -9.33 21.53
C MET A 330 17.21 -7.86 21.17
N CYS A 331 16.05 -7.21 21.22
CA CYS A 331 15.91 -5.81 20.85
C CYS A 331 15.35 -4.99 22.01
N PHE A 332 15.85 -3.75 22.12
CA PHE A 332 15.52 -2.81 23.18
C PHE A 332 15.06 -1.51 22.52
N ASP A 333 13.76 -1.21 22.63
CA ASP A 333 13.13 -0.01 22.06
C ASP A 333 13.46 0.24 20.58
N GLY A 334 13.25 -0.78 19.76
CA GLY A 334 13.49 -0.69 18.31
C GLY A 334 14.95 -0.86 17.89
N LYS A 335 15.87 -1.13 18.82
CA LYS A 335 17.29 -1.33 18.52
C LYS A 335 17.71 -2.76 18.75
N PHE A 336 18.36 -3.36 17.76
CA PHE A 336 18.99 -4.66 17.91
C PHE A 336 20.29 -4.50 18.71
N GLU A 337 20.45 -5.31 19.76
CA GLU A 337 21.63 -5.25 20.62
C GLU A 337 22.45 -6.54 20.61
N MET A 338 21.79 -7.69 20.57
CA MET A 338 22.47 -8.99 20.51
C MET A 338 21.55 -10.07 19.97
N ALA A 339 22.15 -11.13 19.41
CA ALA A 339 21.44 -12.33 18.99
C ALA A 339 21.99 -13.57 19.72
N PHE A 340 21.23 -14.64 19.77
CA PHE A 340 21.76 -15.95 20.11
C PHE A 340 21.16 -17.07 19.26
N THR A 341 21.90 -18.17 19.16
CA THR A 341 21.45 -19.39 18.50
C THR A 341 21.73 -20.61 19.36
N CYS A 342 20.98 -21.67 19.11
CA CYS A 342 21.05 -22.93 19.85
C CYS A 342 21.65 -24.03 18.97
N THR A 343 22.76 -24.63 19.41
CA THR A 343 23.36 -25.80 18.78
C THR A 343 23.11 -27.06 19.63
N ASN A 344 23.22 -28.23 19.02
CA ASN A 344 23.03 -29.54 19.68
C ASN A 344 21.64 -29.79 20.29
N ARG A 345 20.61 -28.99 19.95
CA ARG A 345 19.25 -29.13 20.52
C ARG A 345 18.63 -30.52 20.32
N PHE A 346 18.99 -31.23 19.25
CA PHE A 346 18.46 -32.55 18.90
C PHE A 346 19.55 -33.64 18.83
N SER A 347 20.78 -33.36 19.28
CA SER A 347 21.85 -34.36 19.32
C SER A 347 21.89 -35.06 20.69
N LYS A 348 22.78 -36.06 20.81
CA LYS A 348 23.08 -36.68 22.11
C LYS A 348 23.96 -35.80 23.01
N ASP A 349 24.50 -34.73 22.45
CA ASP A 349 25.35 -33.78 23.16
C ASP A 349 24.49 -32.75 23.89
N GLU A 350 25.08 -32.07 24.87
CA GLU A 350 24.39 -31.04 25.64
C GLU A 350 24.02 -29.83 24.74
N LEU A 351 22.81 -29.27 24.96
CA LEU A 351 22.35 -28.04 24.30
C LEU A 351 23.31 -26.91 24.62
N ARG A 352 23.71 -26.18 23.58
CA ARG A 352 24.60 -25.03 23.70
C ARG A 352 23.91 -23.77 23.20
N VAL A 353 24.17 -22.66 23.87
CA VAL A 353 23.62 -21.34 23.54
C VAL A 353 24.77 -20.37 23.40
N THR A 354 24.93 -19.79 22.22
CA THR A 354 25.99 -18.82 21.95
C THR A 354 25.38 -17.47 21.62
N PHE A 355 25.77 -16.45 22.36
CA PHE A 355 25.36 -15.05 22.14
C PHE A 355 26.36 -14.35 21.23
N PHE A 356 25.86 -13.42 20.42
CA PHE A 356 26.61 -12.66 19.44
C PHE A 356 26.27 -11.17 19.52
N ASP A 357 27.27 -10.33 19.30
CA ASP A 357 27.11 -8.89 19.12
C ASP A 357 26.58 -8.53 17.71
N LYS A 358 26.54 -7.22 17.40
CA LYS A 358 26.05 -6.67 16.13
C LYS A 358 26.93 -7.04 14.95
N GLU A 359 28.19 -7.32 15.20
CA GLU A 359 29.18 -7.71 14.20
C GLU A 359 29.33 -9.24 14.09
N TRP A 360 28.49 -10.01 14.81
CA TRP A 360 28.52 -11.47 14.89
C TRP A 360 29.77 -12.04 15.59
N ASN A 361 30.36 -11.29 16.53
CA ASN A 361 31.38 -11.82 17.44
C ASN A 361 30.71 -12.45 18.66
N ALA A 362 31.25 -13.58 19.12
CA ALA A 362 30.74 -14.25 20.31
C ALA A 362 30.89 -13.35 21.56
N MET A 363 29.79 -13.18 22.29
CA MET A 363 29.78 -12.38 23.51
C MET A 363 30.58 -13.06 24.63
N PRO A 364 31.24 -12.29 25.51
CA PRO A 364 32.08 -12.85 26.58
C PRO A 364 31.24 -13.15 27.84
N PHE A 365 30.10 -13.82 27.66
CA PHE A 365 29.26 -14.34 28.75
C PHE A 365 28.51 -15.60 28.30
N GLU A 366 28.05 -16.37 29.27
CA GLU A 366 27.19 -17.55 29.08
C GLU A 366 25.96 -17.47 30.00
N ARG A 367 25.03 -18.42 29.81
CA ARG A 367 23.92 -18.67 30.74
C ARG A 367 24.09 -20.07 31.33
N HIS A 368 23.02 -20.70 31.82
CA HIS A 368 23.06 -22.11 32.23
C HIS A 368 23.53 -23.08 31.15
N TYR A 369 23.33 -22.72 29.87
CA TYR A 369 23.91 -23.44 28.73
C TYR A 369 25.24 -22.82 28.31
N LYS A 370 26.25 -23.68 28.14
CA LYS A 370 27.57 -23.31 27.62
C LYS A 370 27.48 -22.83 26.17
N LYS A 371 28.43 -21.99 25.76
CA LYS A 371 28.57 -21.63 24.35
C LYS A 371 29.13 -22.79 23.52
N SER A 372 29.03 -22.66 22.20
CA SER A 372 29.63 -23.60 21.24
C SER A 372 31.15 -23.59 21.34
N ASP A 373 31.76 -24.79 21.33
CA ASP A 373 33.23 -24.92 21.20
C ASP A 373 33.68 -24.72 19.74
N GLU A 374 32.75 -24.91 18.80
CA GLU A 374 32.97 -24.73 17.36
C GLU A 374 32.47 -23.34 16.90
N PRO A 375 33.15 -22.70 15.93
CA PRO A 375 32.66 -21.49 15.30
C PRO A 375 31.27 -21.67 14.67
N ILE A 376 30.41 -20.66 14.80
CA ILE A 376 29.09 -20.63 14.16
C ILE A 376 29.10 -19.57 13.08
N ASP A 377 28.82 -19.99 11.84
CA ASP A 377 28.76 -19.09 10.70
C ASP A 377 27.65 -18.04 10.86
N LYS A 378 27.94 -16.83 10.37
CA LYS A 378 26.97 -15.73 10.31
C LYS A 378 25.83 -16.10 9.35
N PRO A 379 24.54 -15.93 9.74
CA PRO A 379 23.43 -16.25 8.86
C PRO A 379 23.47 -15.41 7.58
N SER A 380 23.08 -16.03 6.47
CA SER A 380 23.06 -15.37 5.15
C SER A 380 22.16 -14.13 5.14
N ASN A 381 21.05 -14.18 5.89
CA ASN A 381 20.10 -13.08 6.01
C ASN A 381 20.27 -12.23 7.28
N PHE A 382 21.43 -12.25 7.95
CA PHE A 382 21.62 -11.55 9.23
C PHE A 382 21.20 -10.07 9.20
N GLU A 383 21.65 -9.31 8.19
CA GLU A 383 21.32 -7.88 8.08
C GLU A 383 19.81 -7.64 7.85
N LEU A 384 19.16 -8.56 7.14
CA LEU A 384 17.71 -8.53 6.95
C LEU A 384 16.98 -8.86 8.25
N MET A 385 17.48 -9.81 9.03
CA MET A 385 16.93 -10.13 10.36
C MET A 385 17.04 -8.94 11.30
N ILE A 386 18.18 -8.22 11.34
CA ILE A 386 18.35 -6.98 12.11
C ILE A 386 17.27 -5.97 11.71
N LEU A 387 17.17 -5.67 10.41
CA LEU A 387 16.21 -4.69 9.90
C LEU A 387 14.76 -5.03 10.28
N ILE A 388 14.38 -6.31 10.20
CA ILE A 388 13.04 -6.78 10.57
C ILE A 388 12.86 -6.69 12.09
N ALA A 389 13.86 -7.10 12.88
CA ALA A 389 13.81 -7.12 14.33
C ALA A 389 13.70 -5.71 14.93
N GLU A 390 14.46 -4.75 14.43
CA GLU A 390 14.40 -3.34 14.84
C GLU A 390 13.03 -2.72 14.56
N LYS A 391 12.46 -3.00 13.38
CA LYS A 391 11.10 -2.53 13.04
C LYS A 391 10.04 -3.15 13.94
N LEU A 392 10.17 -4.45 14.22
CA LEU A 392 9.25 -5.21 15.07
C LEU A 392 9.26 -4.77 16.54
N SER A 393 10.43 -4.35 17.02
CA SER A 393 10.65 -3.99 18.42
C SER A 393 10.46 -2.51 18.72
N PHE A 394 10.17 -1.68 17.71
CA PHE A 394 10.03 -0.23 17.88
C PHE A 394 8.94 0.12 18.91
N GLY A 395 9.30 0.94 19.91
CA GLY A 395 8.37 1.37 20.96
C GLY A 395 7.96 0.26 21.93
N ILE A 396 8.70 -0.85 21.96
CA ILE A 396 8.61 -1.92 22.95
C ILE A 396 9.90 -1.87 23.79
N PRO A 397 9.83 -1.65 25.12
CA PRO A 397 11.03 -1.52 25.95
C PRO A 397 12.02 -2.67 25.77
N PHE A 398 11.49 -3.88 25.60
CA PHE A 398 12.26 -5.05 25.23
C PHE A 398 11.39 -6.14 24.61
N VAL A 399 11.94 -6.81 23.60
CA VAL A 399 11.36 -8.02 23.02
C VAL A 399 12.45 -8.86 22.36
N ARG A 400 12.35 -10.18 22.52
CA ARG A 400 13.12 -11.16 21.75
C ARG A 400 12.32 -11.57 20.52
N ILE A 401 12.96 -11.58 19.36
CA ILE A 401 12.35 -11.89 18.07
C ILE A 401 13.05 -13.10 17.49
N ASP A 402 12.28 -14.15 17.22
CA ASP A 402 12.78 -15.42 16.75
C ASP A 402 12.64 -15.51 15.24
N PHE A 403 13.71 -15.94 14.57
CA PHE A 403 13.75 -16.27 13.16
C PHE A 403 14.20 -17.71 12.96
N TYR A 404 13.79 -18.29 11.84
CA TYR A 404 14.33 -19.53 11.32
C TYR A 404 14.96 -19.28 9.96
N GLU A 405 16.12 -19.86 9.70
CA GLU A 405 16.75 -19.85 8.39
C GLU A 405 17.02 -21.28 7.92
N THR A 406 16.66 -21.54 6.67
CA THR A 406 16.97 -22.80 5.98
C THR A 406 17.08 -22.54 4.49
N GLN A 407 18.10 -23.09 3.82
CA GLN A 407 18.30 -22.92 2.37
C GLN A 407 18.30 -21.43 1.94
N ASN A 408 18.90 -20.56 2.75
CA ASN A 408 18.91 -19.10 2.58
C ASN A 408 17.51 -18.43 2.55
N GLN A 409 16.46 -19.14 2.97
CA GLN A 409 15.14 -18.57 3.17
C GLN A 409 14.93 -18.23 4.63
N LEU A 410 14.42 -17.02 4.87
CA LEU A 410 14.15 -16.47 6.19
C LEU A 410 12.67 -16.61 6.54
N PHE A 411 12.40 -17.12 7.73
CA PHE A 411 11.05 -17.27 8.29
C PHE A 411 10.97 -16.59 9.65
N PHE A 412 9.86 -15.91 9.91
CA PHE A 412 9.53 -15.41 11.25
C PHE A 412 9.05 -16.57 12.14
N GLY A 413 9.49 -16.58 13.39
CA GLY A 413 9.08 -17.54 14.41
C GLY A 413 8.06 -16.96 15.38
N GLU A 414 8.55 -16.21 16.37
CA GLU A 414 7.74 -15.65 17.46
C GLU A 414 8.32 -14.35 18.01
N MET A 415 7.52 -13.64 18.80
CA MET A 415 7.97 -12.53 19.65
C MET A 415 7.77 -12.93 21.12
N THR A 416 8.84 -12.88 21.90
CA THR A 416 8.84 -13.22 23.32
C THR A 416 9.20 -12.00 24.15
N PHE A 417 8.25 -11.53 24.96
CA PHE A 417 8.42 -10.35 25.83
C PHE A 417 9.13 -10.66 27.15
N PHE A 418 9.01 -11.91 27.62
CA PHE A 418 9.56 -12.37 28.90
C PHE A 418 10.31 -13.69 28.72
N PRO A 419 11.48 -13.69 28.05
CA PRO A 419 12.26 -14.90 27.83
C PRO A 419 12.70 -15.48 29.17
N GLY A 420 12.55 -16.80 29.31
CA GLY A 420 12.85 -17.54 30.53
C GLY A 420 12.17 -16.99 31.78
N ASN A 421 11.00 -16.34 31.65
CA ASN A 421 10.29 -15.67 32.75
C ASN A 421 11.12 -14.59 33.48
N GLY A 422 12.19 -14.09 32.86
CA GLY A 422 13.08 -13.08 33.47
C GLY A 422 13.95 -13.62 34.61
N VAL A 423 14.17 -14.93 34.70
CA VAL A 423 15.00 -15.57 35.75
C VAL A 423 16.27 -16.23 35.21
N GLU A 424 16.61 -15.98 33.95
CA GLU A 424 17.83 -16.53 33.34
C GLU A 424 19.07 -15.80 33.85
N GLU A 425 20.04 -16.56 34.33
CA GLU A 425 21.31 -16.05 34.85
C GLU A 425 22.31 -15.73 33.73
N PHE A 426 23.29 -14.89 34.06
CA PHE A 426 24.45 -14.61 33.23
C PHE A 426 25.74 -14.94 33.99
N GLU A 427 26.73 -15.48 33.32
CA GLU A 427 28.08 -15.70 33.84
C GLU A 427 29.09 -15.02 32.90
N PRO A 428 29.86 -14.02 33.35
CA PRO A 428 29.82 -13.41 34.69
C PRO A 428 28.54 -12.63 35.01
N ASP A 429 28.16 -12.59 36.29
CA ASP A 429 26.91 -12.00 36.80
C ASP A 429 26.70 -10.52 36.45
N PHE A 430 27.76 -9.71 36.39
CA PHE A 430 27.66 -8.29 36.07
C PHE A 430 27.05 -8.00 34.68
N TRP A 431 27.01 -9.00 33.78
CA TRP A 431 26.35 -8.84 32.48
C TRP A 431 24.84 -8.68 32.59
N ASP A 432 24.21 -9.21 33.65
CA ASP A 432 22.79 -8.97 33.92
C ASP A 432 22.53 -7.46 34.05
N GLY A 433 23.36 -6.75 34.83
CA GLY A 433 23.30 -5.30 34.96
C GLY A 433 23.57 -4.57 33.65
N LYS A 434 24.62 -4.95 32.90
CA LYS A 434 24.96 -4.30 31.62
C LYS A 434 23.85 -4.40 30.57
N ILE A 435 23.18 -5.55 30.50
CA ILE A 435 22.07 -5.75 29.58
C ILE A 435 20.82 -5.06 30.13
N GLY A 436 20.63 -5.09 31.45
CA GLY A 436 19.58 -4.35 32.15
C GLY A 436 19.60 -2.85 31.89
N ASP A 437 20.79 -2.23 31.78
CA ASP A 437 20.94 -0.81 31.45
C ASP A 437 20.38 -0.41 30.07
N LEU A 438 20.12 -1.39 29.19
CA LEU A 438 19.47 -1.17 27.89
C LEU A 438 17.94 -1.01 28.02
N LEU A 439 17.34 -1.42 29.15
CA LEU A 439 15.90 -1.36 29.41
C LEU A 439 15.45 0.00 29.93
N TYR A 440 14.78 0.77 29.08
CA TYR A 440 14.13 2.03 29.47
C TYR A 440 12.73 1.77 30.05
N LEU A 441 12.65 1.52 31.35
CA LEU A 441 11.40 1.17 32.04
C LEU A 441 10.32 2.27 32.00
N ASN A 442 10.71 3.54 31.83
CA ASN A 442 9.80 4.67 31.70
C ASN A 442 8.93 4.64 30.44
N LYS A 443 9.23 3.75 29.49
CA LYS A 443 8.44 3.50 28.27
C LYS A 443 7.45 2.34 28.40
N ALA A 444 7.38 1.69 29.56
CA ALA A 444 6.41 0.62 29.80
C ALA A 444 4.97 1.19 29.85
N TYR A 445 4.07 0.64 29.03
CA TYR A 445 2.66 1.02 29.03
C TYR A 445 1.97 0.58 30.33
N GLY A 446 1.17 1.47 30.93
CA GLY A 446 0.50 1.22 32.21
C GLY A 446 1.31 1.59 33.45
N TYR A 447 2.50 2.18 33.27
CA TYR A 447 3.28 2.74 34.37
C TYR A 447 2.68 4.10 34.77
N GLU A 448 1.77 4.11 35.76
CA GLU A 448 1.57 5.31 36.57
C GLU A 448 2.86 5.54 37.35
N ALA A 449 3.77 6.36 36.81
CA ALA A 449 4.94 6.90 37.50
C ALA A 449 4.55 7.86 38.66
N SER A 450 3.45 7.59 39.35
CA SER A 450 3.01 8.26 40.56
C SER A 450 2.83 7.21 41.65
N LYS A 451 3.93 6.63 42.13
CA LYS A 451 4.03 6.26 43.56
C LYS A 451 5.39 5.80 44.06
N HIS A 452 6.34 5.39 43.23
CA HIS A 452 7.66 4.99 43.74
C HIS A 452 8.78 5.36 42.77
N LEU A 453 9.30 6.58 42.93
CA LEU A 453 10.73 6.92 42.95
C LEU A 453 10.90 8.17 43.82
#